data_AF-A0A9Q0GFK0-F1
#
_entry.id   AF-A0A9Q0GFK0-F1
#
_cell.length_a   1.000
_cell.length_b   1.000
_cell.length_c   1.000
_cell.angle_alpha   90.00
_cell.angle_beta   90.00
_cell.angle_gamma   90.00
#
_symmetry.space_group_name_H-M   'P 1'
#
loop_
_entity.id
_entity.type
_entity.pdbx_description
1 polymer ?
#
loop_
_entity_poly.entity_id
_entity_poly.type
_entity_poly.pdbx_seq_one_letter_code
_entity_poly.pdbx_strand_id
1 'polypeptide(L)'
;MAEIAVTFVVEEMLKKLASLALEGIDLAWGLKGKLQKLNDSLTFIQAVLHEAVERQGTEKSVKIWLQELRDVAYKAEDVLDEFGYEVLRQSVEGNTPSRKVSNFFSASSNPIAFRLHMGKKIKKINDELVKIKNEPFKTNNDL
;
A
#
# COMPACT_ATOMS: atom_id res chain seq x y z
N MET A 1 9.55 19.31 -6.60
CA MET A 1 10.04 17.96 -6.94
C MET A 1 9.38 16.83 -6.13
N ALA A 2 8.88 17.07 -4.90
CA ALA A 2 8.24 16.01 -4.11
C ALA A 2 6.87 15.57 -4.68
N GLU A 3 6.23 16.43 -5.46
CA GLU A 3 4.90 16.23 -6.06
C GLU A 3 4.92 15.11 -7.10
N ILE A 4 5.87 15.21 -8.03
CA ILE A 4 6.05 14.24 -9.12
C ILE A 4 6.40 12.86 -8.54
N ALA A 5 7.22 12.83 -7.49
CA ALA A 5 7.58 11.59 -6.81
C ALA A 5 6.37 10.92 -6.14
N VAL A 6 5.52 11.68 -5.44
CA VAL A 6 4.33 11.12 -4.77
C VAL A 6 3.31 10.63 -5.79
N THR A 7 3.04 11.39 -6.84
CA THR A 7 2.11 10.97 -7.90
C THR A 7 2.57 9.68 -8.58
N PHE A 8 3.87 9.60 -8.92
CA PHE A 8 4.45 8.39 -9.51
C PHE A 8 4.30 7.17 -8.59
N VAL A 9 4.60 7.30 -7.30
CA VAL A 9 4.47 6.20 -6.33
C VAL A 9 3.01 5.75 -6.22
N VAL A 10 2.06 6.67 -6.11
CA VAL A 10 0.62 6.32 -6.04
C VAL A 10 0.15 5.58 -7.30
N GLU A 11 0.60 6.01 -8.49
CA GLU A 11 0.32 5.31 -9.74
C GLU A 11 0.92 3.91 -9.80
N GLU A 12 2.17 3.75 -9.36
CA GLU A 12 2.84 2.46 -9.32
C GLU A 12 2.12 1.50 -8.36
N MET A 13 1.72 1.98 -7.19
CA MET A 13 0.93 1.20 -6.23
C MET A 13 -0.40 0.73 -6.79
N LEU A 14 -1.13 1.59 -7.53
CA LEU A 14 -2.37 1.20 -8.20
C LEU A 14 -2.14 0.09 -9.24
N LYS A 15 -1.04 0.18 -10.00
CA LYS A 15 -0.65 -0.87 -10.95
C LYS A 15 -0.29 -2.18 -10.23
N LYS A 16 0.49 -2.11 -9.15
CA LYS A 16 0.83 -3.27 -8.30
C LYS A 16 -0.43 -3.93 -7.74
N LEU A 17 -1.37 -3.15 -7.20
CA LEU A 17 -2.65 -3.67 -6.71
C LEU A 17 -3.48 -4.36 -7.82
N ALA A 18 -3.48 -3.82 -9.03
CA ALA A 18 -4.15 -4.43 -10.16
C ALA A 18 -3.50 -5.77 -10.57
N SER A 19 -2.18 -5.84 -10.66
CA SER A 19 -1.45 -7.10 -10.93
C SER A 19 -1.68 -8.13 -9.82
N LEU A 20 -1.61 -7.72 -8.55
CA LEU A 20 -1.89 -8.59 -7.41
C LEU A 20 -3.32 -9.12 -7.40
N ALA A 21 -4.30 -8.34 -7.89
CA ALA A 21 -5.67 -8.79 -8.04
C ALA A 21 -5.82 -9.87 -9.13
N LEU A 22 -4.95 -9.86 -10.15
CA LEU A 22 -4.92 -10.85 -11.23
C LEU A 22 -4.14 -12.12 -10.84
N GLU A 23 -3.02 -11.97 -10.12
CA GLU A 23 -2.03 -13.04 -9.90
C GLU A 23 -2.10 -13.66 -8.50
N GLY A 24 -2.62 -12.94 -7.50
CA GLY A 24 -2.45 -13.27 -6.08
C GLY A 24 -3.68 -13.83 -5.36
N ILE A 25 -4.72 -14.30 -6.07
CA ILE A 25 -6.04 -14.60 -5.49
C ILE A 25 -5.98 -15.55 -4.27
N ASP A 26 -5.15 -16.60 -4.31
CA ASP A 26 -5.04 -17.58 -3.21
C ASP A 26 -4.36 -17.01 -1.96
N LEU A 27 -3.35 -16.15 -2.14
CA LEU A 27 -2.63 -15.49 -1.06
C LEU A 27 -3.38 -14.28 -0.50
N ALA A 28 -4.12 -13.59 -1.37
CA ALA A 28 -4.98 -12.47 -1.04
C ALA A 28 -6.31 -12.92 -0.42
N TRP A 29 -6.59 -14.23 -0.32
CA TRP A 29 -7.79 -14.74 0.34
C TRP A 29 -7.84 -14.26 1.79
N GLY A 30 -8.91 -13.53 2.16
CA GLY A 30 -9.04 -12.86 3.46
C GLY A 30 -8.39 -11.46 3.57
N LEU A 31 -7.64 -11.03 2.55
CA LEU A 31 -7.09 -9.67 2.42
C LEU A 31 -7.82 -8.82 1.36
N LYS A 32 -8.62 -9.43 0.49
CA LYS A 32 -9.35 -8.76 -0.61
C LYS A 32 -10.03 -7.45 -0.18
N GLY A 33 -10.82 -7.47 0.90
CA GLY A 33 -11.50 -6.25 1.37
C GLY A 33 -10.56 -5.14 1.85
N LYS A 34 -9.39 -5.51 2.40
CA LYS A 34 -8.37 -4.54 2.84
C LYS A 34 -7.61 -3.96 1.65
N LEU A 35 -7.30 -4.78 0.65
CA LEU A 35 -6.66 -4.35 -0.59
C LEU A 35 -7.59 -3.47 -1.44
N GLN A 36 -8.89 -3.81 -1.48
CA GLN A 36 -9.90 -2.97 -2.13
C GLN A 36 -10.00 -1.60 -1.45
N LYS A 37 -10.08 -1.55 -0.12
CA LYS A 37 -10.08 -0.28 0.62
C LYS A 37 -8.82 0.56 0.35
N LEU A 38 -7.68 -0.10 0.20
CA LEU A 38 -6.42 0.55 -0.14
C LEU A 38 -6.47 1.16 -1.54
N ASN A 39 -6.96 0.40 -2.51
CA ASN A 39 -7.20 0.88 -3.88
C ASN A 39 -8.12 2.10 -3.89
N ASP A 40 -9.28 2.02 -3.23
CA ASP A 40 -10.27 3.11 -3.19
C ASP A 40 -9.68 4.39 -2.59
N SER A 41 -8.87 4.25 -1.53
CA SER A 41 -8.20 5.39 -0.88
C SER A 41 -7.15 6.02 -1.78
N LEU A 42 -6.33 5.20 -2.47
CA LEU A 42 -5.31 5.68 -3.39
C LEU A 42 -5.93 6.34 -4.63
N THR A 43 -7.03 5.80 -5.16
CA THR A 43 -7.76 6.42 -6.28
C THR A 43 -8.30 7.79 -5.90
N PHE A 44 -8.89 7.92 -4.70
CA PHE A 44 -9.33 9.23 -4.22
C PHE A 44 -8.14 10.20 -4.08
N ILE A 45 -7.04 9.75 -3.50
CA ILE A 45 -5.84 10.56 -3.32
C ILE A 45 -5.25 10.98 -4.66
N GLN A 46 -5.24 10.11 -5.67
CA GLN A 46 -4.81 10.45 -7.03
C GLN A 46 -5.65 11.58 -7.62
N ALA A 47 -6.97 11.58 -7.38
CA ALA A 47 -7.84 12.67 -7.82
C ALA A 47 -7.52 14.00 -7.11
N VAL A 48 -7.30 13.97 -5.78
CA VAL A 48 -6.95 15.17 -5.00
C VAL A 48 -5.53 15.67 -5.27
N LEU A 49 -4.61 14.77 -5.60
CA LEU A 49 -3.23 15.10 -5.96
C LEU A 49 -3.18 16.07 -7.14
N HIS A 50 -4.06 15.91 -8.13
CA HIS A 50 -4.12 16.82 -9.27
C HIS A 50 -4.37 18.27 -8.85
N GLU A 51 -5.30 18.50 -7.93
CA GLU A 51 -5.61 19.83 -7.36
C GLU A 51 -4.48 20.34 -6.44
N ALA A 52 -3.86 19.43 -5.69
CA ALA A 52 -2.75 19.75 -4.77
C ALA A 52 -1.49 20.22 -5.53
N VAL A 53 -1.15 19.60 -6.66
CA VAL A 53 0.03 19.99 -7.45
C VAL A 53 -0.10 21.43 -7.96
N GLU A 54 -1.29 21.86 -8.37
CA GLU A 54 -1.52 23.23 -8.84
C GLU A 54 -1.39 24.27 -7.70
N ARG A 55 -1.80 23.91 -6.47
CA ARG A 55 -1.79 24.82 -5.30
C ARG A 55 -0.53 24.72 -4.43
N GLN A 56 0.38 23.81 -4.75
CA GLN A 56 1.67 23.60 -4.10
C GLN A 56 2.44 24.89 -3.81
N GLY A 57 2.55 25.74 -4.83
CA GLY A 57 3.44 26.90 -4.83
C GLY A 57 2.98 27.98 -3.86
N THR A 58 1.69 28.04 -3.61
CA THR A 58 1.01 29.12 -2.91
C THR A 58 0.61 28.76 -1.49
N GLU A 59 0.29 27.49 -1.22
CA GLU A 59 -0.29 27.06 0.06
C GLU A 59 0.64 26.16 0.87
N LYS A 60 1.02 26.62 2.06
CA LYS A 60 1.88 25.85 2.98
C LYS A 60 1.21 24.57 3.49
N SER A 61 -0.11 24.61 3.70
CA SER A 61 -0.95 23.45 4.05
C SER A 61 -0.86 22.34 3.01
N VAL A 62 -0.89 22.69 1.72
CA VAL A 62 -0.73 21.73 0.62
C VAL A 62 0.63 21.05 0.66
N LYS A 63 1.70 21.80 0.94
CA LYS A 63 3.05 21.22 1.08
C LYS A 63 3.14 20.23 2.25
N ILE A 64 2.54 20.56 3.39
CA ILE A 64 2.52 19.67 4.58
C ILE A 64 1.73 18.40 4.26
N TRP A 65 0.53 18.55 3.71
CA TRP A 65 -0.31 17.42 3.33
C TRP A 65 0.40 16.46 2.34
N LEU A 66 1.13 17.00 1.36
CA LEU A 66 1.91 16.19 0.43
C LEU A 66 3.11 15.49 1.06
N GLN A 67 3.73 16.09 2.08
CA GLN A 67 4.80 15.42 2.85
C GLN A 67 4.24 14.24 3.65
N GLU A 68 3.12 14.42 4.34
CA GLU A 68 2.46 13.32 5.06
C GLU A 68 2.02 12.21 4.11
N LEU A 69 1.44 12.59 2.96
CA LEU A 69 1.07 11.63 1.93
C LEU A 69 2.27 10.85 1.39
N ARG A 70 3.40 11.53 1.16
CA ARG A 70 4.65 10.89 0.74
C ARG A 70 5.11 9.81 1.72
N ASP A 71 5.10 10.12 3.01
CA ASP A 71 5.54 9.19 4.04
C ASP A 71 4.65 7.94 4.10
N VAL A 72 3.34 8.11 3.94
CA VAL A 72 2.40 6.98 3.90
C VAL A 72 2.52 6.20 2.59
N ALA A 73 2.71 6.88 1.46
CA ALA A 73 2.90 6.25 0.15
C ALA A 73 4.12 5.33 0.14
N TYR A 74 5.27 5.77 0.65
CA TYR A 74 6.46 4.91 0.71
C TYR A 74 6.30 3.70 1.64
N LYS A 75 5.68 3.88 2.81
CA LYS A 75 5.37 2.73 3.68
C LYS A 75 4.45 1.74 2.99
N ALA A 76 3.51 2.25 2.19
CA ALA A 76 2.55 1.42 1.51
C ALA A 76 3.14 0.69 0.30
N GLU A 77 4.06 1.33 -0.43
CA GLU A 77 4.88 0.72 -1.46
C GLU A 77 5.73 -0.44 -0.89
N ASP A 78 6.45 -0.22 0.21
CA ASP A 78 7.26 -1.27 0.89
C ASP A 78 6.40 -2.51 1.25
N VAL A 79 5.19 -2.28 1.75
CA VAL A 79 4.25 -3.37 2.08
C VAL A 79 3.71 -4.07 0.83
N LEU A 80 3.47 -3.36 -0.27
CA LEU A 80 3.05 -3.98 -1.53
C LEU A 80 4.18 -4.78 -2.18
N ASP A 81 5.43 -4.33 -2.06
CA ASP A 81 6.61 -5.05 -2.55
C ASP A 81 6.88 -6.32 -1.74
N GLU A 82 6.76 -6.26 -0.40
CA GLU A 82 6.80 -7.45 0.46
C GLU A 82 5.69 -8.45 0.08
N PHE A 83 4.49 -7.95 -0.24
CA PHE A 83 3.39 -8.82 -0.70
C PHE A 83 3.71 -9.47 -2.05
N GLY A 84 4.16 -8.69 -3.03
CA GLY A 84 4.51 -9.16 -4.37
C GLY A 84 5.65 -10.18 -4.32
N TYR A 85 6.67 -9.94 -3.49
CA TYR A 85 7.76 -10.88 -3.28
C TYR A 85 7.25 -12.25 -2.79
N GLU A 86 6.34 -12.28 -1.81
CA GLU A 86 5.85 -13.56 -1.28
C GLU A 86 4.84 -14.27 -2.18
N VAL A 87 4.09 -13.51 -3.01
CA VAL A 87 3.32 -14.10 -4.12
C VAL A 87 4.25 -14.82 -5.09
N LEU A 88 5.33 -14.16 -5.50
CA LEU A 88 6.30 -14.71 -6.45
C LEU A 88 7.11 -15.86 -5.84
N ARG A 89 7.49 -15.77 -4.56
CA ARG A 89 8.19 -16.84 -3.86
C ARG A 89 7.34 -18.10 -3.76
N GLN A 90 6.04 -17.99 -3.45
CA GLN A 90 5.17 -19.17 -3.38
C GLN A 90 4.93 -19.81 -4.75
N SER A 91 4.86 -19.03 -5.84
CA SER A 91 4.73 -19.59 -7.18
C SER A 91 5.99 -20.36 -7.61
N VAL A 92 7.17 -19.93 -7.18
CA VAL A 92 8.45 -20.61 -7.43
C VAL A 92 8.65 -21.82 -6.50
N GLU A 93 8.48 -21.66 -5.18
CA GLU A 93 8.72 -22.73 -4.19
C GLU A 93 7.65 -23.82 -4.23
N GLY A 94 6.39 -23.48 -4.53
CA GLY A 94 5.26 -24.43 -4.63
C GLY A 94 5.43 -25.49 -5.72
N ASN A 95 6.30 -25.23 -6.71
CA ASN A 95 6.62 -26.14 -7.82
C ASN A 95 7.79 -27.11 -7.52
N THR A 96 8.39 -27.06 -6.31
CA THR A 96 9.48 -27.99 -5.93
C THR A 96 9.01 -29.11 -4.99
N PRO A 97 9.09 -30.40 -5.39
CA PRO A 97 8.54 -31.52 -4.61
C PRO A 97 9.32 -31.87 -3.33
N SER A 98 10.57 -31.41 -3.15
CA SER A 98 11.49 -31.96 -2.14
C SER A 98 11.62 -31.18 -0.82
N ARG A 99 10.81 -30.15 -0.56
CA ARG A 99 10.98 -29.27 0.63
C ARG A 99 9.71 -29.11 1.50
N LYS A 100 8.82 -30.09 1.46
CA LYS A 100 7.46 -30.00 2.03
C LYS A 100 7.31 -30.26 3.54
N VAL A 101 8.32 -30.70 4.29
CA VAL A 101 8.10 -31.10 5.71
C VAL A 101 8.85 -30.26 6.76
N SER A 102 9.91 -29.54 6.43
CA SER A 102 10.69 -28.78 7.43
C SER A 102 10.44 -27.27 7.46
N ASN A 103 9.85 -26.67 6.42
CA ASN A 103 9.71 -25.21 6.34
C ASN A 103 8.39 -24.66 6.87
N PHE A 104 7.42 -25.50 7.23
CA PHE A 104 6.12 -25.03 7.74
C PHE A 104 6.19 -24.28 9.09
N PHE A 105 7.33 -24.36 9.79
CA PHE A 105 7.55 -23.75 11.10
C PHE A 105 8.27 -22.39 11.07
N SER A 106 8.70 -21.90 9.90
CA SER A 106 9.19 -20.51 9.79
C SER A 106 8.01 -19.56 9.59
N ALA A 107 8.02 -18.42 10.30
CA ALA A 107 6.97 -17.39 10.17
C ALA A 107 6.81 -16.86 8.73
N SER A 108 7.89 -16.90 7.93
CA SER A 108 7.92 -16.55 6.51
C SER A 108 7.45 -17.66 5.56
N SER A 109 7.14 -18.85 6.08
CA SER A 109 6.73 -20.02 5.28
C SER A 109 5.38 -20.60 5.70
N ASN A 110 4.74 -20.06 6.74
CA ASN A 110 3.36 -20.35 7.08
C ASN A 110 2.41 -19.35 6.37
N PRO A 111 1.62 -19.78 5.38
CA PRO A 111 0.73 -18.90 4.62
C PRO A 111 -0.29 -18.15 5.50
N ILE A 112 -0.73 -18.76 6.61
CA ILE A 112 -1.68 -18.13 7.54
C ILE A 112 -1.00 -17.01 8.32
N ALA A 113 0.20 -17.26 8.86
CA ALA A 113 0.97 -16.26 9.61
C ALA A 113 1.30 -15.05 8.73
N PHE A 114 1.73 -15.31 7.48
CA PHE A 114 1.96 -14.28 6.48
C PHE A 114 0.69 -13.44 6.22
N ARG A 115 -0.46 -14.09 5.96
CA ARG A 115 -1.73 -13.38 5.74
C ARG A 115 -2.12 -12.50 6.93
N LEU A 116 -1.94 -12.99 8.16
CA LEU A 116 -2.24 -12.20 9.36
C LEU A 116 -1.30 -10.99 9.50
N HIS A 117 -0.01 -11.19 9.25
CA HIS A 117 1.01 -10.14 9.28
C HIS A 117 0.73 -9.05 8.24
N MET A 118 0.55 -9.43 6.97
CA MET A 118 0.21 -8.51 5.88
C MET A 118 -1.13 -7.83 6.12
N GLY A 119 -2.11 -8.57 6.65
CA GLY A 119 -3.40 -8.02 7.01
C GLY A 119 -3.33 -6.94 8.09
N LYS A 120 -2.35 -6.96 8.99
CA LYS A 120 -2.11 -5.89 9.97
C LYS A 120 -1.44 -4.68 9.30
N LYS A 121 -0.43 -4.91 8.47
CA LYS A 121 0.30 -3.86 7.71
C LYS A 121 -0.63 -3.08 6.78
N ILE A 122 -1.40 -3.77 5.92
CA ILE A 122 -2.36 -3.15 4.99
C ILE A 122 -3.47 -2.41 5.76
N LYS A 123 -3.90 -2.92 6.92
CA LYS A 123 -4.86 -2.21 7.76
C LYS A 123 -4.29 -0.88 8.27
N LYS A 124 -3.05 -0.89 8.77
CA LYS A 124 -2.38 0.32 9.26
C LYS A 124 -2.27 1.38 8.17
N ILE A 125 -1.85 0.99 6.96
CA ILE A 125 -1.78 1.90 5.80
C ILE A 125 -3.15 2.47 5.49
N ASN A 126 -4.19 1.64 5.42
CA ASN A 126 -5.55 2.11 5.19
C ASN A 126 -5.98 3.15 6.23
N ASP A 127 -5.69 2.90 7.51
CA ASP A 127 -6.05 3.82 8.59
C ASP A 127 -5.25 5.14 8.49
N GLU A 128 -3.98 5.11 8.07
CA GLU A 128 -3.17 6.31 7.79
C GLU A 128 -3.69 7.09 6.57
N LEU A 129 -4.02 6.41 5.46
CA LEU A 129 -4.58 7.05 4.26
C LEU A 129 -5.97 7.64 4.51
N VAL A 130 -6.82 6.98 5.30
CA VAL A 130 -8.14 7.54 5.66
C VAL A 130 -8.00 8.83 6.46
N LYS A 131 -6.99 8.95 7.33
CA LYS A 131 -6.73 10.21 8.06
C LYS A 131 -6.35 11.33 7.09
N ILE A 132 -5.40 11.07 6.20
CA ILE A 132 -4.96 12.02 5.18
C ILE A 132 -6.11 12.43 4.26
N LYS A 133 -6.99 11.48 3.93
CA LYS A 133 -8.17 11.68 3.08
C LYS A 133 -9.22 12.59 3.71
N ASN A 134 -9.51 12.39 5.00
CA ASN A 134 -10.60 13.09 5.66
C ASN A 134 -10.26 14.56 5.97
N GLU A 135 -8.99 14.93 5.90
CA GLU A 135 -8.49 16.24 6.30
C GLU A 135 -7.50 16.82 5.28
N PRO A 136 -7.93 17.00 4.01
CA PRO A 136 -7.05 17.56 2.99
C PRO A 136 -6.69 19.01 3.36
N PHE A 137 -5.40 19.35 3.24
CA PHE A 137 -4.88 20.71 3.41
C PHE A 137 -5.04 21.33 4.82
N LYS A 138 -4.98 20.51 5.87
CA LYS A 138 -4.96 21.05 7.25
C LYS A 138 -3.84 22.07 7.47
N THR A 139 -4.15 23.11 8.24
CA THR A 139 -3.19 24.09 8.72
C THR A 139 -2.84 23.76 10.18
N ASN A 140 -1.57 23.96 10.58
CA ASN A 140 -1.06 23.63 11.92
C ASN A 140 -1.65 24.48 13.07
N ASN A 141 -2.85 25.05 12.91
CA ASN A 141 -3.50 25.94 13.88
C ASN A 141 -4.72 25.32 14.59
N ASP A 142 -5.06 24.05 14.31
CA ASP A 142 -6.18 23.32 14.95
C ASP A 142 -5.70 22.17 15.87
N LEU A 143 -4.66 22.42 16.69
CA LEU A 143 -4.26 21.59 17.84
C LEU A 143 -4.14 22.44 19.09
#